data_AF-A0A944C243-F1
#
_entry.id   AF-A0A944C243-F1
#
_cell.length_a   1.000
_cell.length_b   1.000
_cell.length_c   1.000
_cell.angle_alpha   90.00
_cell.angle_beta   90.00
_cell.angle_gamma   90.00
#
_symmetry.space_group_name_H-M   'P 1'
#
loop_
_entity.id
_entity.type
_entity.pdbx_description
1 polymer ?
#
loop_
_entity_poly.entity_id
_entity_poly.type
_entity_poly.pdbx_seq_one_letter_code
_entity_poly.pdbx_strand_id
1 'polypeptide(L)'
;EIIKKASGENKVGNWGLGNEYEIQALLSKYGLPTDYITMDFTMDQIDQDTITLASAMTYNELGLIKNSYDGGYGYGDEIGVIDMNDEGVAMLEDMLFCTKAFAEANPNTVKAFTTASMKGWVYACEHPDEAAEIVFKYGSSVSADHQKYMASEVAKLVTTDTKGNSVPAANVGQMDDEAIQQTLDLAKQYIKIDDATAAEKLQALTLDDIRSKDYLTYDGGAVEKADLKIQLKWLPQSQFMGYYVALDKGYYTEVGLNVEIVSGGGDVSETVAVNNGTVDFGVTWVSNLINANAGGMELVEVAQVYQRSGLVLCYKKSQFTK
;
A
#
# COMPACT_ATOMS: atom_id res chain seq x y z
N GLU A 1 1.64 -2.16 27.29
CA GLU A 1 2.97 -2.24 27.91
C GLU A 1 4.13 -2.19 26.91
N ILE A 2 4.22 -3.07 25.91
CA ILE A 2 5.29 -3.04 24.89
C ILE A 2 5.42 -1.66 24.22
N ILE A 3 4.31 -1.15 23.67
CA ILE A 3 4.24 0.18 23.03
C ILE A 3 4.72 1.29 23.99
N LYS A 4 4.20 1.29 25.22
CA LYS A 4 4.56 2.29 26.24
C LYS A 4 6.04 2.26 26.60
N LYS A 5 6.63 1.06 26.77
CA LYS A 5 8.04 0.92 27.07
C LYS A 5 8.90 1.43 25.91
N ALA A 6 8.65 0.96 24.69
CA ALA A 6 9.43 1.38 23.52
C ALA A 6 9.32 2.90 23.27
N SER A 7 8.12 3.47 23.41
CA SER A 7 7.92 4.92 23.31
C SER A 7 8.63 5.70 24.42
N GLY A 8 8.55 5.23 25.67
CA GLY A 8 9.23 5.87 26.82
C GLY A 8 10.76 5.83 26.73
N GLU A 9 11.31 4.87 25.98
CA GLU A 9 12.74 4.75 25.68
C GLU A 9 13.14 5.48 24.38
N ASN A 10 12.19 6.11 23.68
CA ASN A 10 12.37 6.72 22.36
C ASN A 10 12.94 5.74 21.32
N LYS A 11 12.39 4.52 21.25
CA LYS A 11 12.85 3.41 20.40
C LYS A 11 11.76 2.84 19.50
N VAL A 12 10.86 3.70 19.02
CA VAL A 12 9.84 3.37 18.01
C VAL A 12 10.36 3.80 16.65
N GLY A 13 10.37 2.89 15.66
CA GLY A 13 10.94 3.13 14.33
C GLY A 13 9.90 3.15 13.22
N ASN A 14 10.02 4.07 12.26
CA ASN A 14 9.20 4.14 11.05
C ASN A 14 9.95 4.80 9.88
N TRP A 15 9.52 4.53 8.64
CA TRP A 15 10.17 5.06 7.44
C TRP A 15 9.77 6.50 7.09
N GLY A 16 8.68 7.01 7.64
CA GLY A 16 8.00 8.20 7.12
C GLY A 16 7.31 7.90 5.79
N LEU A 17 7.33 8.88 4.86
CA LEU A 17 6.79 8.75 3.49
C LEU A 17 5.28 8.44 3.40
N GLY A 18 4.53 8.70 4.47
CA GLY A 18 3.10 8.41 4.60
C GLY A 18 2.78 7.20 5.48
N ASN A 19 3.79 6.43 5.91
CA ASN A 19 3.61 5.30 6.84
C ASN A 19 3.39 5.76 8.27
N GLU A 20 3.84 6.98 8.59
CA GLU A 20 3.93 7.44 9.97
C GLU A 20 2.55 7.65 10.61
N TYR A 21 1.51 7.92 9.81
CA TYR A 21 0.20 8.32 10.31
C TYR A 21 -0.45 7.21 11.16
N GLU A 22 -0.35 5.95 10.75
CA GLU A 22 -0.88 4.82 11.53
C GLU A 22 -0.20 4.68 12.89
N ILE A 23 1.11 4.89 12.95
CA ILE A 23 1.90 4.78 14.18
C ILE A 23 1.66 5.98 15.08
N GLN A 24 1.54 7.17 14.51
CA GLN A 24 1.15 8.36 15.25
C GLN A 24 -0.25 8.19 15.84
N ALA A 25 -1.18 7.58 15.10
CA ALA A 25 -2.50 7.21 15.60
C ALA A 25 -2.42 6.22 16.77
N LEU A 26 -1.62 5.16 16.63
CA LEU A 26 -1.39 4.20 17.71
C LEU A 26 -0.82 4.86 18.97
N LEU A 27 0.25 5.64 18.83
CA LEU A 27 0.92 6.29 19.96
C LEU A 27 -0.03 7.27 20.66
N SER A 28 -0.75 8.06 19.87
CA SER A 28 -1.75 9.00 20.39
C SER A 28 -2.91 8.30 21.11
N LYS A 29 -3.40 7.15 20.61
CA LYS A 29 -4.44 6.33 21.27
C LYS A 29 -4.02 5.93 22.70
N TYR A 30 -2.73 5.70 22.92
CA TYR A 30 -2.17 5.35 24.22
C TYR A 30 -1.66 6.55 25.04
N GLY A 31 -1.88 7.78 24.58
CA GLY A 31 -1.44 9.00 25.26
C GLY A 31 0.08 9.19 25.27
N LEU A 32 0.76 8.68 24.25
CA LEU A 32 2.21 8.71 24.10
C LEU A 32 2.66 9.80 23.11
N PRO A 33 3.92 10.27 23.18
CA PRO A 33 4.51 11.11 22.15
C PRO A 33 4.45 10.42 20.78
N THR A 34 4.21 11.21 19.73
CA THR A 34 4.06 10.72 18.34
C THR A 34 5.37 10.75 17.54
N ASP A 35 6.47 11.13 18.18
CA ASP A 35 7.79 11.11 17.57
C ASP A 35 8.28 9.67 17.36
N TYR A 36 9.08 9.48 16.31
CA TYR A 36 9.68 8.19 15.96
C TYR A 36 11.10 8.38 15.41
N ILE A 37 11.89 7.31 15.45
CA ILE A 37 13.20 7.23 14.80
C ILE A 37 12.98 6.83 13.33
N THR A 38 13.58 7.57 12.40
CA THR A 38 13.62 7.17 11.00
C THR A 38 14.47 5.91 10.84
N MET A 39 13.88 4.84 10.32
CA MET A 39 14.56 3.60 9.99
C MET A 39 14.82 3.48 8.49
N ASP A 40 15.82 2.67 8.11
CA ASP A 40 15.99 2.22 6.73
C ASP A 40 15.12 0.97 6.45
N PHE A 41 15.30 0.38 5.27
CA PHE A 41 14.49 -0.75 4.78
C PHE A 41 15.10 -2.14 5.05
N THR A 42 16.14 -2.24 5.89
CA THR A 42 16.94 -3.48 6.07
C THR A 42 16.64 -4.26 7.35
N MET A 43 15.90 -3.68 8.30
CA MET A 43 15.67 -4.21 9.65
C MET A 43 16.92 -4.30 10.56
N ASP A 44 18.05 -3.73 10.14
CA ASP A 44 19.29 -3.69 10.94
C ASP A 44 19.08 -3.06 12.33
N GLN A 45 18.22 -2.05 12.45
CA GLN A 45 18.00 -1.34 13.71
C GLN A 45 17.35 -2.18 14.79
N ILE A 46 16.52 -3.16 14.42
CA ILE A 46 15.93 -4.09 15.40
C ILE A 46 16.91 -5.19 15.79
N ASP A 47 17.77 -5.62 14.86
CA ASP A 47 18.86 -6.54 15.15
C ASP A 47 19.84 -5.94 16.16
N GLN A 48 20.22 -4.68 15.93
CA GLN A 48 21.17 -3.90 16.73
C GLN A 48 20.56 -3.29 18.01
N ASP A 49 19.28 -3.51 18.30
CA ASP A 49 18.54 -2.95 19.45
C ASP A 49 18.51 -1.40 19.53
N THR A 50 18.80 -0.71 18.42
CA THR A 50 18.69 0.75 18.34
C THR A 50 17.22 1.19 18.23
N ILE A 51 16.40 0.36 17.60
CA ILE A 51 14.93 0.39 17.65
C ILE A 51 14.45 -0.91 18.32
N THR A 52 13.50 -0.81 19.25
CA THR A 52 12.93 -1.99 19.94
C THR A 52 11.50 -2.31 19.50
N LEU A 53 10.86 -1.36 18.81
CA LEU A 53 9.53 -1.52 18.21
C LEU A 53 9.57 -0.91 16.81
N ALA A 54 9.72 -1.75 15.78
CA ALA A 54 9.93 -1.31 14.41
C ALA A 54 8.66 -1.48 13.58
N SER A 55 8.42 -0.53 12.67
CA SER A 55 7.48 -0.72 11.57
C SER A 55 7.93 -1.86 10.68
N ALA A 56 6.97 -2.67 10.24
CA ALA A 56 7.22 -3.71 9.25
C ALA A 56 5.96 -3.89 8.40
N MET A 57 6.13 -4.06 7.09
CA MET A 57 5.06 -4.60 6.27
C MET A 57 5.04 -6.12 6.46
N THR A 58 3.85 -6.67 6.65
CA THR A 58 3.63 -8.13 6.80
C THR A 58 4.26 -8.92 5.67
N TYR A 59 4.18 -8.40 4.44
CA TYR A 59 4.72 -9.04 3.26
C TYR A 59 6.23 -8.87 3.11
N ASN A 60 6.82 -7.75 3.55
CA ASN A 60 8.24 -7.47 3.30
C ASN A 60 9.08 -7.61 4.59
N GLU A 61 9.19 -6.56 5.38
CA GLU A 61 10.16 -6.50 6.48
C GLU A 61 9.89 -7.51 7.59
N LEU A 62 8.63 -7.90 7.79
CA LEU A 62 8.30 -8.95 8.74
C LEU A 62 8.87 -10.31 8.28
N GLY A 63 8.90 -10.54 6.97
CA GLY A 63 9.62 -11.66 6.38
C GLY A 63 11.11 -11.58 6.68
N LEU A 64 11.72 -10.39 6.50
CA LEU A 64 13.18 -10.21 6.60
C LEU A 64 13.63 -10.57 8.01
N ILE A 65 12.88 -10.13 9.01
CA ILE A 65 13.25 -10.38 10.40
C ILE A 65 12.95 -11.82 10.85
N LYS A 66 11.88 -12.44 10.35
CA LYS A 66 11.45 -13.78 10.82
C LYS A 66 12.09 -14.94 10.07
N ASN A 67 12.24 -14.85 8.75
CA ASN A 67 12.58 -15.99 7.89
C ASN A 67 14.10 -16.09 7.64
N SER A 68 14.53 -17.27 7.18
CA SER A 68 15.95 -17.60 6.96
C SER A 68 16.31 -17.73 5.47
N TYR A 69 15.83 -16.82 4.63
CA TYR A 69 16.31 -16.71 3.24
C TYR A 69 17.58 -15.84 3.17
N ASP A 70 18.22 -15.77 2.00
CA ASP A 70 19.38 -14.89 1.77
C ASP A 70 19.02 -13.42 2.09
N GLY A 71 19.74 -12.82 3.05
CA GLY A 71 19.47 -11.50 3.60
C GLY A 71 18.46 -11.45 4.77
N GLY A 72 17.88 -12.58 5.18
CA GLY A 72 16.98 -12.66 6.34
C GLY A 72 17.70 -12.95 7.67
N TYR A 73 17.10 -12.53 8.77
CA TYR A 73 17.67 -12.65 10.13
C TYR A 73 17.35 -13.97 10.83
N GLY A 74 16.24 -14.63 10.45
CA GLY A 74 15.89 -15.94 10.99
C GLY A 74 15.46 -15.96 12.46
N TYR A 75 14.96 -14.86 13.02
CA TYR A 75 14.48 -14.83 14.42
C TYR A 75 13.20 -15.66 14.65
N GLY A 76 12.45 -16.00 13.60
CA GLY A 76 11.28 -16.86 13.66
C GLY A 76 10.25 -16.41 14.72
N ASP A 77 9.93 -17.30 15.64
CA ASP A 77 8.94 -17.08 16.70
C ASP A 77 9.45 -16.18 17.84
N GLU A 78 10.69 -15.73 17.81
CA GLU A 78 11.22 -14.75 18.77
C GLU A 78 10.70 -13.33 18.51
N ILE A 79 10.13 -13.09 17.32
CA ILE A 79 9.51 -11.83 16.94
C ILE A 79 8.05 -11.82 17.37
N GLY A 80 7.69 -10.84 18.20
CA GLY A 80 6.31 -10.46 18.49
C GLY A 80 5.81 -9.45 17.47
N VAL A 81 4.48 -9.42 17.27
CA VAL A 81 3.80 -8.56 16.30
C VAL A 81 2.63 -7.88 16.98
N ILE A 82 2.39 -6.62 16.62
CA ILE A 82 1.19 -5.83 16.95
C ILE A 82 0.56 -5.45 15.62
N ASP A 83 -0.66 -5.96 15.38
CA ASP A 83 -1.41 -5.68 14.16
C ASP A 83 -2.16 -4.34 14.32
N MET A 84 -1.95 -3.42 13.37
CA MET A 84 -2.59 -2.10 13.38
C MET A 84 -4.11 -2.20 13.16
N ASN A 85 -4.56 -3.28 12.49
CA ASN A 85 -5.98 -3.59 12.31
C ASN A 85 -6.63 -3.96 13.67
N ASP A 86 -5.97 -4.81 14.47
CA ASP A 86 -6.44 -5.19 15.82
C ASP A 86 -6.44 -3.98 16.78
N GLU A 87 -5.50 -3.05 16.57
CA GLU A 87 -5.44 -1.80 17.31
C GLU A 87 -6.43 -0.74 16.81
N GLY A 88 -7.17 -0.98 15.72
CA GLY A 88 -8.18 -0.06 15.20
C GLY A 88 -7.61 1.27 14.70
N VAL A 89 -6.35 1.26 14.26
CA VAL A 89 -5.63 2.44 13.72
C VAL A 89 -5.05 2.18 12.32
N ALA A 90 -5.39 1.03 11.73
CA ALA A 90 -5.04 0.70 10.35
C ALA A 90 -5.60 1.72 9.36
N MET A 91 -4.83 2.00 8.31
CA MET A 91 -5.18 2.83 7.17
C MET A 91 -5.02 2.01 5.89
N LEU A 92 -5.86 2.24 4.89
CA LEU A 92 -5.77 1.51 3.64
C LEU A 92 -4.51 1.92 2.85
N GLU A 93 -3.79 0.90 2.41
CA GLU A 93 -2.56 1.01 1.64
C GLU A 93 -2.86 0.89 0.13
N ASP A 94 -2.04 0.16 -0.61
CA ASP A 94 -1.95 0.18 -2.08
C ASP A 94 -3.32 0.14 -2.78
N MET A 95 -3.60 1.23 -3.49
CA MET A 95 -4.77 1.44 -4.32
C MET A 95 -4.36 2.01 -5.69
N LEU A 96 -5.22 1.81 -6.68
CA LEU A 96 -5.05 2.32 -8.03
C LEU A 96 -5.71 3.68 -8.18
N PHE A 97 -4.99 4.68 -8.69
CA PHE A 97 -5.54 6.02 -8.92
C PHE A 97 -5.12 6.62 -10.26
N CYS A 98 -5.85 7.65 -10.67
CA CYS A 98 -5.49 8.58 -11.74
C CYS A 98 -5.96 10.00 -11.37
N THR A 99 -5.84 10.97 -12.28
CA THR A 99 -6.51 12.27 -12.09
C THR A 99 -8.00 12.17 -12.40
N LYS A 100 -8.84 12.98 -11.75
CA LYS A 100 -10.28 13.09 -12.05
C LYS A 100 -10.51 13.46 -13.51
N ALA A 101 -9.75 14.44 -14.02
CA ALA A 101 -9.83 14.87 -15.41
C ALA A 101 -9.49 13.74 -16.41
N PHE A 102 -8.49 12.90 -16.10
CA PHE A 102 -8.19 11.73 -16.93
C PHE A 102 -9.33 10.71 -16.91
N ALA A 103 -9.89 10.43 -15.74
CA ALA A 103 -11.00 9.49 -15.58
C ALA A 103 -12.25 9.92 -16.34
N GLU A 104 -12.61 11.21 -16.25
CA GLU A 104 -13.74 11.82 -16.96
C GLU A 104 -13.56 11.80 -18.48
N ALA A 105 -12.33 12.06 -18.95
CA ALA A 105 -12.03 12.09 -20.39
C ALA A 105 -11.89 10.70 -21.01
N ASN A 106 -11.53 9.68 -20.23
CA ASN A 106 -11.22 8.34 -20.73
C ASN A 106 -11.95 7.22 -19.94
N PRO A 107 -13.28 7.30 -19.77
CA PRO A 107 -13.99 6.41 -18.85
C PRO A 107 -13.91 4.93 -19.23
N ASN A 108 -13.93 4.58 -20.53
CA ASN A 108 -13.78 3.17 -20.94
C ASN A 108 -12.34 2.70 -20.75
N THR A 109 -11.36 3.56 -20.99
CA THR A 109 -9.94 3.28 -20.76
C THR A 109 -9.68 2.97 -19.30
N VAL A 110 -10.18 3.79 -18.38
CA VAL A 110 -10.05 3.55 -16.93
C VAL A 110 -10.73 2.24 -16.54
N LYS A 111 -11.96 2.00 -17.01
CA LYS A 111 -12.67 0.74 -16.75
C LYS A 111 -11.90 -0.48 -17.26
N ALA A 112 -11.42 -0.43 -18.50
CA ALA A 112 -10.67 -1.51 -19.13
C ALA A 112 -9.37 -1.81 -18.37
N PHE A 113 -8.61 -0.76 -18.03
CA PHE A 113 -7.35 -0.89 -17.31
C PHE A 113 -7.57 -1.43 -15.88
N THR A 114 -8.53 -0.89 -15.15
CA THR A 114 -8.88 -1.34 -13.80
C THR A 114 -9.34 -2.80 -13.82
N THR A 115 -10.26 -3.17 -14.72
CA THR A 115 -10.78 -4.55 -14.82
C THR A 115 -9.68 -5.55 -15.18
N ALA A 116 -8.83 -5.23 -16.16
CA ALA A 116 -7.71 -6.09 -16.54
C ALA A 116 -6.67 -6.23 -15.41
N SER A 117 -6.41 -5.15 -14.66
CA SER A 117 -5.55 -5.17 -13.49
C SER A 117 -6.13 -6.06 -12.38
N MET A 118 -7.44 -5.97 -12.10
CA MET A 118 -8.08 -6.81 -11.09
C MET A 118 -8.09 -8.28 -11.49
N LYS A 119 -8.24 -8.59 -12.79
CA LYS A 119 -8.05 -9.96 -13.30
C LYS A 119 -6.64 -10.48 -13.05
N GLY A 120 -5.62 -9.62 -13.20
CA GLY A 120 -4.24 -9.94 -12.84
C GLY A 120 -4.07 -10.20 -11.34
N TRP A 121 -4.66 -9.37 -10.49
CA TRP A 121 -4.66 -9.54 -9.03
C TRP A 121 -5.34 -10.82 -8.57
N VAL A 122 -6.51 -11.16 -9.14
CA VAL A 122 -7.21 -12.41 -8.85
C VAL A 122 -6.30 -13.60 -9.16
N TYR A 123 -5.72 -13.64 -10.37
CA TYR A 123 -4.81 -14.72 -10.75
C TYR A 123 -3.60 -14.78 -9.82
N ALA A 124 -3.00 -13.63 -9.49
CA ALA A 124 -1.83 -13.57 -8.63
C ALA A 124 -2.11 -14.11 -7.22
N CYS A 125 -3.29 -13.83 -6.67
CA CYS A 125 -3.70 -14.36 -5.35
C CYS A 125 -3.99 -15.87 -5.38
N GLU A 126 -4.51 -16.39 -6.49
CA GLU A 126 -4.76 -17.83 -6.69
C GLU A 126 -3.46 -18.60 -6.99
N HIS A 127 -2.44 -17.92 -7.52
CA HIS A 127 -1.17 -18.49 -7.96
C HIS A 127 0.05 -17.67 -7.48
N PRO A 128 0.25 -17.49 -6.16
CA PRO A 128 1.26 -16.56 -5.63
C PRO A 128 2.69 -16.94 -6.01
N ASP A 129 3.02 -18.23 -6.10
CA ASP A 129 4.36 -18.68 -6.52
C ASP A 129 4.69 -18.27 -7.96
N GLU A 130 3.74 -18.45 -8.88
CA GLU A 130 3.92 -18.05 -10.29
C GLU A 130 3.96 -16.52 -10.40
N ALA A 131 3.13 -15.82 -9.62
CA ALA A 131 3.13 -14.37 -9.58
C ALA A 131 4.49 -13.80 -9.12
N ALA A 132 5.07 -14.40 -8.07
CA ALA A 132 6.42 -14.06 -7.61
C ALA A 132 7.48 -14.29 -8.70
N GLU A 133 7.40 -15.41 -9.43
CA GLU A 133 8.30 -15.69 -10.56
C GLU A 133 8.15 -14.69 -11.70
N ILE A 134 6.92 -14.28 -12.01
CA ILE A 134 6.65 -13.24 -13.01
C ILE A 134 7.30 -11.92 -12.58
N VAL A 135 7.04 -11.45 -11.36
CA VAL A 135 7.64 -10.21 -10.84
C VAL A 135 9.17 -10.26 -10.89
N PHE A 136 9.78 -11.39 -10.52
CA PHE A 136 11.22 -11.55 -10.51
C PHE A 136 11.84 -11.32 -11.90
N LYS A 137 11.17 -11.73 -12.99
CA LYS A 137 11.61 -11.49 -14.38
C LYS A 137 11.68 -10.00 -14.73
N TYR A 138 10.91 -9.14 -14.07
CA TYR A 138 10.88 -7.70 -14.29
C TYR A 138 11.91 -6.92 -13.46
N GLY A 139 12.88 -7.62 -12.84
CA GLY A 139 14.05 -6.99 -12.23
C GLY A 139 13.92 -6.74 -10.73
N SER A 140 13.39 -7.72 -9.99
CA SER A 140 13.36 -7.61 -8.54
C SER A 140 14.76 -7.59 -7.92
N SER A 141 14.94 -6.79 -6.86
CA SER A 141 16.19 -6.64 -6.13
C SER A 141 16.36 -7.59 -4.95
N VAL A 142 15.34 -8.37 -4.60
CA VAL A 142 15.38 -9.32 -3.47
C VAL A 142 15.44 -10.77 -3.95
N SER A 143 15.76 -11.69 -3.05
CA SER A 143 15.85 -13.12 -3.39
C SER A 143 14.51 -13.70 -3.87
N ALA A 144 14.56 -14.76 -4.68
CA ALA A 144 13.37 -15.43 -5.19
C ALA A 144 12.50 -16.02 -4.07
N ASP A 145 13.11 -16.52 -2.99
CA ASP A 145 12.38 -17.03 -1.83
C ASP A 145 11.67 -15.90 -1.08
N HIS A 146 12.30 -14.72 -0.96
CA HIS A 146 11.63 -13.55 -0.39
C HIS A 146 10.48 -13.06 -1.27
N GLN A 147 10.62 -13.14 -2.60
CA GLN A 147 9.50 -12.84 -3.50
C GLN A 147 8.30 -13.76 -3.30
N LYS A 148 8.53 -15.07 -3.14
CA LYS A 148 7.46 -16.03 -2.87
C LYS A 148 6.77 -15.77 -1.54
N TYR A 149 7.54 -15.46 -0.50
CA TYR A 149 7.00 -15.03 0.78
C TYR A 149 6.12 -13.78 0.61
N MET A 150 6.65 -12.72 -0.01
CA MET A 150 5.87 -11.51 -0.28
C MET A 150 4.57 -11.80 -1.02
N ALA A 151 4.60 -12.57 -2.12
CA ALA A 151 3.39 -12.88 -2.87
C ALA A 151 2.32 -13.58 -2.01
N SER A 152 2.74 -14.52 -1.16
CA SER A 152 1.82 -15.22 -0.25
C SER A 152 1.19 -14.32 0.81
N GLU A 153 1.94 -13.35 1.34
CA GLU A 153 1.42 -12.40 2.34
C GLU A 153 0.58 -11.30 1.69
N VAL A 154 0.99 -10.77 0.53
CA VAL A 154 0.21 -9.80 -0.25
C VAL A 154 -1.14 -10.39 -0.64
N ALA A 155 -1.20 -11.67 -1.03
CA ALA A 155 -2.46 -12.34 -1.33
C ALA A 155 -3.45 -12.27 -0.17
N LYS A 156 -2.99 -12.32 1.09
CA LYS A 156 -3.85 -12.19 2.28
C LYS A 156 -4.41 -10.77 2.43
N LEU A 157 -3.61 -9.74 2.11
CA LEU A 157 -4.05 -8.35 2.14
C LEU A 157 -5.12 -8.05 1.09
N VAL A 158 -5.06 -8.73 -0.06
CA VAL A 158 -6.06 -8.57 -1.13
C VAL A 158 -7.33 -9.39 -0.88
N THR A 159 -7.20 -10.54 -0.21
CA THR A 159 -8.30 -11.50 -0.02
C THR A 159 -8.92 -11.49 1.38
N THR A 160 -8.53 -10.55 2.25
CA THR A 160 -9.07 -10.40 3.61
C THR A 160 -9.38 -8.93 3.90
N ASP A 161 -10.60 -8.63 4.33
CA ASP A 161 -11.02 -7.27 4.68
C ASP A 161 -10.48 -6.84 6.06
N THR A 162 -10.73 -5.57 6.41
CA THR A 162 -10.36 -4.98 7.72
C THR A 162 -11.02 -5.66 8.92
N LYS A 163 -12.10 -6.44 8.71
CA LYS A 163 -12.83 -7.18 9.74
C LYS A 163 -12.40 -8.66 9.80
N GLY A 164 -11.45 -9.08 8.96
CA GLY A 164 -10.97 -10.45 8.89
C GLY A 164 -11.84 -11.40 8.06
N ASN A 165 -12.82 -10.88 7.31
CA ASN A 165 -13.63 -11.70 6.41
C ASN A 165 -12.90 -11.94 5.09
N SER A 166 -13.18 -13.08 4.46
CA SER A 166 -12.67 -13.36 3.11
C SER A 166 -13.32 -12.45 2.07
N VAL A 167 -12.49 -11.84 1.22
CA VAL A 167 -12.89 -11.08 0.04
C VAL A 167 -12.88 -12.04 -1.16
N PRO A 168 -14.03 -12.31 -1.79
CA PRO A 168 -14.08 -13.20 -2.95
C PRO A 168 -13.40 -12.57 -4.17
N ALA A 169 -12.94 -13.40 -5.11
CA ALA A 169 -12.29 -12.94 -6.34
C ALA A 169 -13.09 -11.87 -7.11
N ALA A 170 -14.43 -11.97 -7.13
CA ALA A 170 -15.32 -11.00 -7.77
C ALA A 170 -15.32 -9.61 -7.09
N ASN A 171 -14.78 -9.50 -5.88
CA ASN A 171 -14.73 -8.27 -5.09
C ASN A 171 -13.32 -7.69 -4.97
N VAL A 172 -12.31 -8.32 -5.58
CA VAL A 172 -10.95 -7.73 -5.64
C VAL A 172 -11.02 -6.36 -6.32
N GLY A 173 -10.47 -5.34 -5.67
CA GLY A 173 -10.54 -3.94 -6.13
C GLY A 173 -11.72 -3.14 -5.57
N GLN A 174 -12.71 -3.78 -4.93
CA GLN A 174 -13.84 -3.06 -4.37
C GLN A 174 -13.44 -2.18 -3.19
N MET A 175 -14.11 -1.04 -3.10
CA MET A 175 -13.91 -0.03 -2.06
C MET A 175 -14.95 -0.20 -0.95
N ASP A 176 -14.49 -0.56 0.26
CA ASP A 176 -15.27 -0.56 1.48
C ASP A 176 -15.34 0.87 2.06
N ASP A 177 -16.56 1.41 2.19
CA ASP A 177 -16.77 2.79 2.63
C ASP A 177 -16.39 3.01 4.09
N GLU A 178 -16.57 2.02 4.96
CA GLU A 178 -16.18 2.13 6.37
C GLU A 178 -14.66 2.15 6.51
N ALA A 179 -13.95 1.29 5.77
CA ALA A 179 -12.49 1.24 5.79
C ALA A 179 -11.84 2.51 5.22
N ILE A 180 -12.39 3.05 4.12
CA ILE A 180 -11.90 4.30 3.53
C ILE A 180 -12.27 5.49 4.42
N GLN A 181 -13.45 5.49 5.04
CA GLN A 181 -13.84 6.54 5.98
C GLN A 181 -12.93 6.56 7.21
N GLN A 182 -12.60 5.39 7.78
CA GLN A 182 -11.62 5.31 8.88
C GLN A 182 -10.27 5.91 8.46
N THR A 183 -9.81 5.57 7.25
CA THR A 183 -8.55 6.11 6.71
C THR A 183 -8.62 7.63 6.55
N LEU A 184 -9.73 8.16 6.04
CA LEU A 184 -9.95 9.60 5.89
C LEU A 184 -9.99 10.33 7.25
N ASP A 185 -10.66 9.76 8.25
CA ASP A 185 -10.75 10.33 9.59
C ASP A 185 -9.39 10.39 10.28
N LEU A 186 -8.61 9.30 10.20
CA LEU A 186 -7.24 9.26 10.71
C LEU A 186 -6.34 10.24 9.95
N ALA A 187 -6.46 10.31 8.63
CA ALA A 187 -5.71 11.26 7.81
C ALA A 187 -5.98 12.70 8.23
N LYS A 188 -7.25 13.10 8.44
CA LYS A 188 -7.63 14.44 8.93
C LYS A 188 -7.04 14.76 10.30
N GLN A 189 -6.83 13.76 11.15
CA GLN A 189 -6.30 13.95 12.48
C GLN A 189 -4.76 14.04 12.49
N TYR A 190 -4.08 13.21 11.71
CA TYR A 190 -2.64 12.98 11.83
C TYR A 190 -1.80 13.63 10.73
N ILE A 191 -2.35 13.87 9.54
CA ILE A 191 -1.64 14.62 8.50
C ILE A 191 -1.52 16.08 8.95
N LYS A 192 -0.27 16.56 9.05
CA LYS A 192 0.04 17.94 9.43
C LYS A 192 0.43 18.74 8.20
N ILE A 193 -0.34 19.80 7.93
CA ILE A 193 -0.13 20.70 6.81
C ILE A 193 0.02 22.12 7.37
N ASP A 194 1.15 22.76 7.08
CA ASP A 194 1.46 24.11 7.58
C ASP A 194 0.67 25.20 6.83
N ASP A 195 0.36 24.97 5.55
CA ASP A 195 -0.48 25.88 4.76
C ASP A 195 -1.94 25.81 5.23
N ALA A 196 -2.46 26.93 5.73
CA ALA A 196 -3.79 27.00 6.32
C ALA A 196 -4.90 26.64 5.32
N THR A 197 -4.75 27.02 4.05
CA THR A 197 -5.75 26.71 3.02
C THR A 197 -5.78 25.21 2.71
N ALA A 198 -4.63 24.57 2.57
CA ALA A 198 -4.54 23.12 2.38
C ALA A 198 -5.01 22.36 3.64
N ALA A 199 -4.74 22.86 4.84
CA ALA A 199 -5.28 22.30 6.08
C ALA A 199 -6.82 22.38 6.13
N GLU A 200 -7.42 23.52 5.75
CA GLU A 200 -8.88 23.65 5.64
C GLU A 200 -9.47 22.68 4.60
N LYS A 201 -8.80 22.54 3.44
CA LYS A 201 -9.20 21.56 2.41
C LYS A 201 -9.17 20.14 2.94
N LEU A 202 -8.11 19.72 3.63
CA LEU A 202 -8.01 18.40 4.25
C LEU A 202 -9.23 18.11 5.13
N GLN A 203 -9.63 19.07 5.97
CA GLN A 203 -10.81 18.90 6.84
C GLN A 203 -12.12 18.79 6.07
N ALA A 204 -12.22 19.46 4.91
CA ALA A 204 -13.41 19.47 4.07
C ALA A 204 -13.57 18.23 3.18
N LEU A 205 -12.51 17.45 2.93
CA LEU A 205 -12.57 16.26 2.06
C LEU A 205 -13.62 15.24 2.50
N THR A 206 -14.31 14.66 1.54
CA THR A 206 -15.29 13.58 1.68
C THR A 206 -14.83 12.34 0.90
N LEU A 207 -15.56 11.22 1.05
CA LEU A 207 -15.27 10.00 0.28
C LEU A 207 -15.35 10.23 -1.24
N ASP A 208 -16.33 11.01 -1.68
CA ASP A 208 -16.54 11.28 -3.11
C ASP A 208 -15.43 12.19 -3.70
N ASP A 209 -14.71 12.92 -2.85
CA ASP A 209 -13.55 13.72 -3.29
C ASP A 209 -12.31 12.87 -3.57
N ILE A 210 -12.22 11.68 -2.97
CA ILE A 210 -11.01 10.84 -2.99
C ILE A 210 -11.19 9.55 -3.80
N ARG A 211 -12.42 9.03 -3.96
CA ARG A 211 -12.67 7.75 -4.64
C ARG A 211 -13.89 7.77 -5.57
N SER A 212 -13.86 6.93 -6.62
CA SER A 212 -15.02 6.68 -7.49
C SER A 212 -15.17 5.18 -7.79
N LYS A 213 -16.37 4.65 -7.54
CA LYS A 213 -16.73 3.25 -7.79
C LYS A 213 -17.12 2.97 -9.25
N ASP A 214 -17.20 4.00 -10.08
CA ASP A 214 -17.76 3.90 -11.44
C ASP A 214 -16.86 3.14 -12.42
N TYR A 215 -15.61 2.87 -12.04
CA TYR A 215 -14.57 2.37 -12.93
C TYR A 215 -14.17 0.90 -12.71
N LEU A 216 -14.86 0.17 -11.83
CA LEU A 216 -14.54 -1.23 -11.51
C LEU A 216 -15.11 -2.26 -12.49
N THR A 217 -15.93 -1.84 -13.45
CA THR A 217 -16.57 -2.76 -14.40
C THR A 217 -16.44 -2.23 -15.82
N TYR A 218 -15.88 -3.08 -16.69
CA TYR A 218 -15.72 -2.83 -18.10
C TYR A 218 -16.65 -3.71 -18.94
N ASP A 219 -17.51 -3.06 -19.73
CA ASP A 219 -18.54 -3.72 -20.53
C ASP A 219 -18.14 -3.89 -22.02
N GLY A 220 -16.85 -3.78 -22.35
CA GLY A 220 -16.33 -3.96 -23.72
C GLY A 220 -16.43 -2.74 -24.65
N GLY A 221 -16.62 -1.53 -24.10
CA GLY A 221 -16.65 -0.28 -24.87
C GLY A 221 -15.29 0.09 -25.47
N ALA A 222 -15.27 0.82 -26.58
CA ALA A 222 -13.99 1.26 -27.19
C ALA A 222 -13.19 2.14 -26.22
N VAL A 223 -11.91 1.83 -26.04
CA VAL A 223 -10.98 2.62 -25.21
C VAL A 223 -10.61 3.93 -25.92
N GLU A 224 -10.64 5.03 -25.19
CA GLU A 224 -10.28 6.37 -25.66
C GLU A 224 -8.76 6.54 -25.81
N LYS A 225 -7.98 5.88 -24.95
CA LYS A 225 -6.51 5.87 -24.97
C LYS A 225 -5.99 4.44 -24.77
N ALA A 226 -5.23 3.93 -25.75
CA ALA A 226 -4.72 2.56 -25.71
C ALA A 226 -3.34 2.44 -25.05
N ASP A 227 -2.43 3.38 -25.31
CA ASP A 227 -1.09 3.39 -24.72
C ASP A 227 -1.12 4.05 -23.34
N LEU A 228 -0.79 3.29 -22.30
CA LEU A 228 -0.89 3.72 -20.90
C LEU A 228 0.41 3.50 -20.14
N LYS A 229 0.69 4.38 -19.19
CA LYS A 229 1.75 4.19 -18.19
C LYS A 229 1.19 4.15 -16.78
N ILE A 230 1.66 3.19 -15.97
CA ILE A 230 1.40 3.13 -14.53
C ILE A 230 2.71 3.30 -13.74
N GLN A 231 2.71 4.24 -12.81
CA GLN A 231 3.81 4.45 -11.86
C GLN A 231 3.58 3.65 -10.58
N LEU A 232 4.47 2.69 -10.32
CA LEU A 232 4.49 1.97 -9.04
C LEU A 232 5.04 2.86 -7.93
N LYS A 233 4.64 2.58 -6.69
CA LYS A 233 5.16 3.27 -5.49
C LYS A 233 6.60 2.89 -5.19
N TRP A 234 6.95 1.61 -5.43
CA TRP A 234 8.23 1.03 -5.04
C TRP A 234 8.87 0.24 -6.19
N LEU A 235 10.01 -0.38 -5.88
CA LEU A 235 10.75 -1.25 -6.80
C LEU A 235 9.95 -2.52 -7.15
N PRO A 236 10.30 -3.23 -8.24
CA PRO A 236 9.61 -4.45 -8.65
C PRO A 236 9.63 -5.52 -7.55
N GLN A 237 8.49 -5.68 -6.86
CA GLN A 237 8.27 -6.65 -5.81
C GLN A 237 6.84 -7.17 -5.86
N SER A 238 6.57 -8.30 -5.18
CA SER A 238 5.24 -8.93 -5.21
C SER A 238 4.14 -8.05 -4.59
N GLN A 239 4.51 -6.95 -3.94
CA GLN A 239 3.62 -5.82 -3.65
C GLN A 239 2.79 -5.37 -4.86
N PHE A 240 3.32 -5.51 -6.08
CA PHE A 240 2.65 -5.08 -7.32
C PHE A 240 2.31 -6.25 -8.24
N MET A 241 2.28 -7.47 -7.72
CA MET A 241 2.22 -8.70 -8.52
C MET A 241 1.06 -8.75 -9.52
N GLY A 242 -0.12 -8.23 -9.16
CA GLY A 242 -1.28 -8.26 -10.04
C GLY A 242 -1.09 -7.48 -11.35
N TYR A 243 -0.37 -6.35 -11.31
CA TYR A 243 -0.09 -5.55 -12.51
C TYR A 243 0.90 -6.26 -13.45
N TYR A 244 1.95 -6.88 -12.89
CA TYR A 244 2.90 -7.66 -13.67
C TYR A 244 2.26 -8.93 -14.26
N VAL A 245 1.38 -9.59 -13.51
CA VAL A 245 0.62 -10.74 -14.00
C VAL A 245 -0.33 -10.31 -15.13
N ALA A 246 -1.05 -9.20 -14.98
CA ALA A 246 -1.93 -8.68 -16.04
C ALA A 246 -1.16 -8.37 -17.33
N LEU A 247 0.06 -7.83 -17.21
CA LEU A 247 0.97 -7.59 -18.33
C LEU A 247 1.46 -8.91 -18.97
N ASP A 248 2.03 -9.81 -18.17
CA ASP A 248 2.64 -11.07 -18.64
C ASP A 248 1.62 -12.03 -19.27
N LYS A 249 0.40 -12.10 -18.70
CA LYS A 249 -0.71 -12.92 -19.21
C LYS A 249 -1.44 -12.28 -20.40
N GLY A 250 -1.12 -11.03 -20.75
CA GLY A 250 -1.75 -10.32 -21.87
C GLY A 250 -3.16 -9.78 -21.58
N TYR A 251 -3.58 -9.71 -20.31
CA TYR A 251 -4.91 -9.22 -19.94
C TYR A 251 -5.15 -7.77 -20.35
N TYR A 252 -4.11 -6.94 -20.40
CA TYR A 252 -4.22 -5.59 -20.98
C TYR A 252 -4.46 -5.63 -22.49
N THR A 253 -3.76 -6.49 -23.23
CA THR A 253 -3.92 -6.62 -24.68
C THR A 253 -5.31 -7.17 -25.05
N GLU A 254 -5.88 -8.07 -24.24
CA GLU A 254 -7.25 -8.58 -24.42
C GLU A 254 -8.31 -7.47 -24.45
N VAL A 255 -8.08 -6.37 -23.72
CA VAL A 255 -8.99 -5.21 -23.67
C VAL A 255 -8.51 -4.04 -24.53
N GLY A 256 -7.54 -4.27 -25.43
CA GLY A 256 -7.05 -3.27 -26.37
C GLY A 256 -6.08 -2.24 -25.79
N LEU A 257 -5.45 -2.53 -24.66
CA LEU A 257 -4.48 -1.65 -23.99
C LEU A 257 -3.04 -2.13 -24.21
N ASN A 258 -2.14 -1.16 -24.32
CA ASN A 258 -0.68 -1.33 -24.33
C ASN A 258 -0.13 -0.63 -23.09
N VAL A 259 0.29 -1.38 -22.08
CA VAL A 259 0.65 -0.86 -20.76
C VAL A 259 2.15 -0.94 -20.51
N GLU A 260 2.74 0.17 -20.10
CA GLU A 260 4.10 0.26 -19.57
C GLU A 260 4.04 0.41 -18.04
N ILE A 261 4.71 -0.49 -17.33
CA ILE A 261 4.88 -0.41 -15.87
C ILE A 261 6.18 0.31 -15.55
N VAL A 262 6.08 1.44 -14.87
CA VAL A 262 7.22 2.29 -14.46
C VAL A 262 7.53 2.02 -12.99
N SER A 263 8.77 1.64 -12.70
CA SER A 263 9.24 1.38 -11.33
C SER A 263 9.20 2.65 -10.47
N GLY A 264 8.84 2.50 -9.18
CA GLY A 264 8.94 3.53 -8.17
C GLY A 264 10.28 3.52 -7.43
N GLY A 265 10.25 4.01 -6.19
CA GLY A 265 11.42 4.09 -5.29
C GLY A 265 11.31 5.29 -4.35
N GLY A 266 12.22 5.39 -3.38
CA GLY A 266 12.14 6.41 -2.31
C GLY A 266 12.21 7.86 -2.79
N ASP A 267 12.79 8.10 -3.97
CA ASP A 267 12.90 9.44 -4.57
C ASP A 267 11.79 9.74 -5.60
N VAL A 268 10.86 8.81 -5.83
CA VAL A 268 9.78 8.95 -6.80
C VAL A 268 8.51 9.44 -6.12
N SER A 269 7.85 10.44 -6.73
CA SER A 269 6.52 10.89 -6.33
C SER A 269 5.50 10.54 -7.40
N GLU A 270 4.82 9.42 -7.20
CA GLU A 270 3.78 8.90 -8.08
C GLU A 270 2.59 9.85 -8.23
N THR A 271 2.20 10.53 -7.15
CA THR A 271 1.09 11.50 -7.16
C THR A 271 1.42 12.68 -8.05
N VAL A 272 2.65 13.20 -7.98
CA VAL A 272 3.12 14.28 -8.85
C VAL A 272 3.20 13.83 -10.31
N ALA A 273 3.74 12.63 -10.57
CA ALA A 273 3.89 12.09 -11.93
C ALA A 273 2.54 11.85 -12.62
N VAL A 274 1.52 11.42 -11.87
CA VAL A 274 0.14 11.31 -12.37
C VAL A 274 -0.49 12.70 -12.54
N ASN A 275 -0.37 13.58 -11.54
CA ASN A 275 -0.99 14.91 -11.56
C ASN A 275 -0.48 15.79 -12.71
N ASN A 276 0.80 15.68 -13.09
CA ASN A 276 1.37 16.44 -14.20
C ASN A 276 1.23 15.74 -15.57
N GLY A 277 0.65 14.54 -15.63
CA GLY A 277 0.44 13.77 -16.86
C GLY A 277 1.69 13.09 -17.43
N THR A 278 2.75 12.91 -16.63
CA THR A 278 3.93 12.11 -17.03
C THR A 278 3.57 10.63 -17.16
N VAL A 279 2.67 10.16 -16.29
CA VAL A 279 2.03 8.83 -16.34
C VAL A 279 0.51 8.97 -16.22
N ASP A 280 -0.22 7.93 -16.60
CA ASP A 280 -1.69 7.93 -16.59
C ASP A 280 -2.28 7.45 -15.26
N PHE A 281 -1.65 6.43 -14.69
CA PHE A 281 -2.06 5.79 -13.44
C PHE A 281 -0.92 5.76 -12.44
N GLY A 282 -1.27 5.64 -11.17
CA GLY A 282 -0.32 5.35 -10.11
C GLY A 282 -0.86 4.34 -9.11
N VAL A 283 0.06 3.77 -8.34
CA VAL A 283 -0.25 3.00 -7.12
C VAL A 283 0.25 3.81 -5.94
N THR A 284 -0.62 4.13 -4.98
CA THR A 284 -0.18 4.74 -3.71
C THR A 284 -1.10 4.33 -2.57
N TRP A 285 -0.87 4.88 -1.37
CA TRP A 285 -1.74 4.70 -0.22
C TRP A 285 -2.83 5.75 -0.20
N VAL A 286 -3.97 5.40 0.38
CA VAL A 286 -5.11 6.31 0.47
C VAL A 286 -4.73 7.60 1.21
N SER A 287 -3.91 7.51 2.27
CA SER A 287 -3.39 8.66 3.02
C SER A 287 -2.55 9.62 2.17
N ASN A 288 -1.68 9.08 1.29
CA ASN A 288 -0.87 9.88 0.37
C ASN A 288 -1.73 10.60 -0.68
N LEU A 289 -2.77 9.94 -1.20
CA LEU A 289 -3.74 10.57 -2.11
C LEU A 289 -4.51 11.69 -1.41
N ILE A 290 -4.97 11.46 -0.17
CA ILE A 290 -5.65 12.47 0.66
C ILE A 290 -4.73 13.70 0.87
N ASN A 291 -3.46 13.47 1.23
CA ASN A 291 -2.49 14.55 1.41
C ASN A 291 -2.27 15.35 0.11
N ALA A 292 -2.12 14.66 -1.01
CA ALA A 292 -1.94 15.27 -2.32
C ALA A 292 -3.15 16.13 -2.72
N ASN A 293 -4.37 15.64 -2.50
CA ASN A 293 -5.61 16.38 -2.79
C ASN A 293 -5.79 17.59 -1.86
N ALA A 294 -5.44 17.47 -0.58
CA ALA A 294 -5.40 18.62 0.32
C ALA A 294 -4.44 19.72 -0.18
N GLY A 295 -3.30 19.31 -0.77
CA GLY A 295 -2.35 20.17 -1.48
C GLY A 295 -2.84 20.76 -2.81
N GLY A 296 -4.04 20.41 -3.26
CA GLY A 296 -4.67 20.95 -4.48
C GLY A 296 -4.48 20.10 -5.75
N MET A 297 -4.01 18.85 -5.63
CA MET A 297 -4.16 17.88 -6.71
C MET A 297 -5.62 17.41 -6.81
N GLU A 298 -6.02 16.88 -7.96
CA GLU A 298 -7.36 16.34 -8.18
C GLU A 298 -7.27 14.87 -8.59
N LEU A 299 -6.77 14.05 -7.66
CA LEU A 299 -6.60 12.61 -7.82
C LEU A 299 -7.86 11.87 -7.37
N VAL A 300 -8.11 10.71 -7.97
CA VAL A 300 -9.23 9.83 -7.63
C VAL A 300 -8.77 8.38 -7.63
N GLU A 301 -9.04 7.69 -6.53
CA GLU A 301 -8.94 6.25 -6.42
C GLU A 301 -10.04 5.58 -7.27
N VAL A 302 -9.63 4.59 -8.06
CA VAL A 302 -10.52 3.84 -8.97
C VAL A 302 -10.60 2.35 -8.60
N ALA A 303 -9.71 1.85 -7.73
CA ALA A 303 -9.80 0.51 -7.13
C ALA A 303 -8.94 0.41 -5.85
N GLN A 304 -9.51 -0.15 -4.78
CA GLN A 304 -8.79 -0.46 -3.54
C GLN A 304 -8.24 -1.89 -3.65
N VAL A 305 -6.92 -2.06 -3.81
CA VAL A 305 -6.35 -3.40 -4.01
C VAL A 305 -6.15 -4.09 -2.68
N TYR A 306 -5.43 -3.45 -1.76
CA TYR A 306 -5.27 -3.98 -0.41
C TYR A 306 -6.52 -3.69 0.40
N GLN A 307 -7.19 -4.74 0.85
CA GLN A 307 -8.47 -4.68 1.55
C GLN A 307 -8.31 -4.46 3.06
N ARG A 308 -7.05 -4.41 3.53
CA ARG A 308 -6.64 -4.10 4.90
C ARG A 308 -5.19 -3.58 4.91
N SER A 309 -4.80 -2.94 6.02
CA SER A 309 -3.41 -2.50 6.21
C SER A 309 -2.48 -3.70 6.33
N GLY A 310 -1.32 -3.60 5.66
CA GLY A 310 -0.20 -4.52 5.76
C GLY A 310 0.80 -4.13 6.84
N LEU A 311 0.68 -2.93 7.40
CA LEU A 311 1.56 -2.41 8.44
C LEU A 311 1.34 -3.13 9.78
N VAL A 312 2.45 -3.51 10.41
CA VAL A 312 2.50 -3.99 11.78
C VAL A 312 3.66 -3.33 12.52
N LEU A 313 3.63 -3.42 13.85
CA LEU A 313 4.84 -3.21 14.65
C LEU A 313 5.41 -4.56 15.09
N CYS A 314 6.70 -4.74 14.88
CA CYS A 314 7.42 -5.94 15.31
C CYS A 314 8.48 -5.63 16.37
N TYR A 315 8.75 -6.62 17.23
CA TYR A 315 9.67 -6.49 18.36
C TYR A 315 10.29 -7.83 18.74
N LYS A 316 11.55 -7.85 19.20
CA LYS A 316 12.14 -9.05 19.82
C LYS A 316 11.51 -9.30 21.18
N LYS A 317 10.90 -10.47 21.39
CA LYS A 317 10.20 -10.81 22.65
C LYS A 317 11.11 -10.72 23.87
N SER A 318 12.38 -11.06 23.73
CA SER A 318 13.42 -10.95 24.77
C SER A 318 13.61 -9.54 25.32
N GLN A 319 13.27 -8.50 24.55
CA GLN A 319 13.33 -7.10 25.01
C GLN A 319 12.18 -6.74 25.97
N PHE A 320 11.15 -7.58 26.11
CA PHE A 320 9.93 -7.27 26.87
C PHE A 320 9.51 -8.36 27.86
N THR A 321 10.31 -9.41 28.02
CA THR A 321 10.15 -10.38 29.12
C THR A 321 10.55 -9.74 30.46
N LYS A 322 9.77 -10.01 31.51
CA LYS A 322 10.08 -9.61 32.89
C LYS A 322 11.23 -10.40 33.48
#